data_AF-A0AAV0F657-F1
#
_entry.id   AF-A0AAV0F657-F1
#
_cell.length_a   1.000
_cell.length_b   1.000
_cell.length_c   1.000
_cell.angle_alpha   90.00
_cell.angle_beta   90.00
_cell.angle_gamma   90.00
#
_symmetry.space_group_name_H-M   'P 1'
#
loop_
_entity.id
_entity.type
_entity.pdbx_description
1 polymer ?
#
loop_
_entity_poly.entity_id
_entity_poly.type
_entity_poly.pdbx_seq_one_letter_code
_entity_poly.pdbx_strand_id
1 'polypeptide(L)'
;MRSIMVGDYVVCGPWLGKVENVIDRITVLYDDGFMSEFTTTGHEIITPISPDLLEDPHYPFYPGQRVKIHIRPVSPKSTKWLCDVRNDERCMGTVCSLDAGVVYVSWIGCVTNGHEKASSPPHLQDSKNLTLLSCFSDAKWQVGDWCLLLDADNENSLHSSLW
;
A
#
# COMPACT_ATOMS: atom_id res chain seq x y z
N MET A 1 -8.43 -2.84 -8.23
CA MET A 1 -7.07 -3.36 -8.46
C MET A 1 -6.14 -2.55 -7.57
N ARG A 2 -5.19 -3.17 -6.85
CA ARG A 2 -4.27 -2.44 -5.95
C ARG A 2 -3.43 -1.45 -6.75
N SER A 3 -3.07 -0.32 -6.14
CA SER A 3 -2.22 0.70 -6.79
C SER A 3 -0.78 0.24 -7.01
N ILE A 4 -0.26 -0.63 -6.14
CA ILE A 4 1.09 -1.21 -6.21
C ILE A 4 0.99 -2.73 -5.95
N MET A 5 1.72 -3.51 -6.73
CA MET A 5 1.77 -4.98 -6.68
C MET A 5 3.20 -5.46 -6.41
N VAL A 6 3.31 -6.72 -5.97
CA VAL A 6 4.61 -7.41 -5.91
C VAL A 6 5.19 -7.53 -7.32
N GLY A 7 6.47 -7.21 -7.45
CA GLY A 7 7.19 -7.20 -8.72
C GLY A 7 7.26 -5.82 -9.39
N ASP A 8 6.43 -4.87 -8.97
CA ASP A 8 6.44 -3.51 -9.50
C ASP A 8 7.74 -2.77 -9.15
N TYR A 9 8.11 -1.82 -10.00
CA TYR A 9 9.23 -0.91 -9.76
C TYR A 9 8.71 0.42 -9.23
N VAL A 10 9.36 0.95 -8.20
CA VAL A 10 8.94 2.17 -7.50
C VAL A 10 10.11 3.12 -7.32
N VAL A 11 9.79 4.42 -7.26
CA VAL A 11 10.75 5.49 -7.01
C VAL A 11 10.44 6.18 -5.68
N CYS A 12 11.49 6.48 -4.91
CA CYS A 12 11.44 7.33 -3.72
C CYS A 12 12.60 8.33 -3.76
N GLY A 13 12.32 9.58 -4.11
CA GLY A 13 13.36 10.55 -4.42
C GLY A 13 14.30 10.01 -5.50
N PRO A 14 15.63 10.01 -5.32
CA PRO A 14 16.59 9.55 -6.32
C PRO A 14 16.72 8.02 -6.40
N TRP A 15 15.97 7.26 -5.61
CA TRP A 15 16.12 5.81 -5.48
C TRP A 15 15.12 5.04 -6.32
N LEU A 16 15.63 4.06 -7.07
CA LEU A 16 14.87 3.03 -7.77
C LEU A 16 14.85 1.75 -6.92
N GLY A 17 13.67 1.18 -6.73
CA GLY A 17 13.48 -0.09 -6.03
C GLY A 17 12.45 -0.99 -6.69
N LYS A 18 12.42 -2.26 -6.26
CA LYS A 18 11.42 -3.26 -6.65
C LYS A 18 10.62 -3.71 -5.43
N VAL A 19 9.31 -3.83 -5.60
CA VAL A 19 8.40 -4.27 -4.54
C VAL A 19 8.48 -5.78 -4.38
N GLU A 20 8.85 -6.24 -3.18
CA GLU A 20 8.94 -7.66 -2.83
C GLU A 20 7.70 -8.15 -2.06
N ASN A 21 7.04 -7.26 -1.32
CA ASN A 21 5.86 -7.60 -0.53
C ASN A 21 4.91 -6.40 -0.41
N VAL A 22 3.61 -6.68 -0.29
CA VAL A 22 2.54 -5.69 -0.10
C VAL A 22 1.67 -6.11 1.08
N ILE A 23 1.51 -5.21 2.04
CA ILE A 23 0.51 -5.28 3.11
C ILE A 23 -0.69 -4.46 2.66
N ASP A 24 -1.80 -5.16 2.43
CA ASP A 24 -3.03 -4.54 1.96
C ASP A 24 -3.66 -3.64 3.00
N ARG A 25 -4.21 -2.54 2.49
CA ARG A 25 -5.11 -1.63 3.19
C ARG A 25 -6.52 -1.88 2.68
N ILE A 26 -7.37 -2.34 3.58
CA ILE A 26 -8.72 -2.83 3.28
C ILE A 26 -9.71 -1.88 3.89
N THR A 27 -10.62 -1.35 3.09
CA THR A 27 -11.72 -0.52 3.57
C THR A 27 -13.00 -1.34 3.59
N VAL A 28 -13.66 -1.41 4.75
CA VAL A 28 -14.93 -2.11 4.93
C VAL A 28 -16.02 -1.13 5.30
N LEU A 29 -17.18 -1.24 4.64
CA LEU A 29 -18.43 -0.63 5.04
C LEU A 29 -19.22 -1.63 5.89
N TYR A 30 -19.40 -1.31 7.16
CA TYR A 30 -20.24 -2.07 8.07
C TYR A 30 -21.71 -1.96 7.68
N ASP A 31 -22.50 -2.98 8.04
CA ASP A 31 -23.94 -3.00 7.79
C ASP A 31 -24.69 -1.87 8.53
N ASP A 32 -24.07 -1.25 9.55
CA ASP A 32 -24.58 -0.05 10.24
C ASP A 32 -24.24 1.28 9.53
N GLY A 33 -23.57 1.22 8.38
CA GLY A 33 -23.19 2.37 7.57
C GLY A 33 -21.85 3.00 7.94
N PHE A 34 -21.16 2.53 8.99
CA PHE A 34 -19.83 3.02 9.34
C PHE A 34 -18.75 2.47 8.40
N MET A 35 -17.73 3.27 8.08
CA MET A 35 -16.61 2.83 7.25
C MET A 35 -15.31 2.79 8.05
N SER A 36 -14.54 1.72 7.91
CA SER A 36 -13.29 1.54 8.65
C SER A 36 -12.20 0.94 7.76
N GLU A 37 -10.96 1.31 8.06
CA GLU A 37 -9.77 0.90 7.32
C GLU A 37 -8.93 -0.03 8.19
N PHE A 38 -8.45 -1.11 7.59
CA PHE A 38 -7.67 -2.16 8.23
C PHE A 38 -6.41 -2.47 7.43
N THR A 39 -5.42 -3.06 8.09
CA THR A 39 -4.25 -3.65 7.42
C THR A 39 -4.26 -5.16 7.60
N THR A 40 -3.79 -5.92 6.60
CA THR A 40 -3.82 -7.41 6.69
C THR A 40 -2.97 -7.98 7.84
N THR A 41 -2.05 -7.18 8.40
CA THR A 41 -1.19 -7.53 9.54
C THR A 41 -1.65 -6.94 10.87
N GLY A 42 -2.80 -6.26 10.90
CA GLY A 42 -3.33 -5.54 12.06
C GLY A 42 -3.73 -6.42 13.24
N HIS A 43 -4.27 -5.77 14.28
CA HIS A 43 -4.85 -6.47 15.43
C HIS A 43 -6.23 -7.05 15.09
N GLU A 44 -6.84 -6.60 14.01
CA GLU A 44 -8.14 -7.05 13.53
C GLU A 44 -7.96 -8.26 12.59
N ILE A 45 -8.79 -9.28 12.79
CA ILE A 45 -8.92 -10.44 11.92
C ILE A 45 -10.15 -10.23 11.06
N ILE A 46 -9.95 -10.09 9.75
CA ILE A 46 -11.02 -10.05 8.75
C ILE A 46 -11.18 -11.46 8.20
N THR A 47 -12.39 -12.01 8.27
CA THR A 47 -12.71 -13.35 7.75
C THR A 47 -13.86 -13.27 6.75
N PRO A 48 -13.71 -13.84 5.54
CA PRO A 48 -14.82 -14.01 4.60
C PRO A 48 -15.95 -14.84 5.23
N ILE A 49 -17.20 -14.44 5.02
CA ILE A 49 -18.38 -15.15 5.56
C ILE A 49 -18.73 -16.38 4.72
N SER A 50 -18.52 -16.30 3.40
CA SER A 50 -18.61 -17.41 2.47
C SER A 50 -17.35 -17.42 1.62
N PRO A 51 -16.36 -18.29 1.93
CA PRO A 51 -15.21 -18.46 1.05
C PRO A 51 -15.72 -19.00 -0.29
N ASP A 52 -15.44 -18.28 -1.38
CA ASP A 52 -15.71 -18.77 -2.73
C ASP A 52 -14.84 -19.99 -3.01
N LEU A 53 -15.36 -20.93 -3.81
CA LEU A 53 -14.64 -22.15 -4.21
C LEU A 53 -13.38 -21.86 -5.08
N LEU A 54 -13.19 -20.62 -5.51
CA LEU A 54 -12.07 -20.13 -6.31
C LEU A 54 -11.19 -19.17 -5.49
N GLU A 55 -10.85 -19.56 -4.27
CA GLU A 55 -10.02 -18.75 -3.38
C GLU A 55 -8.58 -18.68 -3.92
N ASP A 56 -8.16 -17.51 -4.41
CA ASP A 56 -6.76 -17.23 -4.73
C ASP A 56 -6.03 -16.87 -3.42
N PRO A 57 -5.08 -17.70 -2.94
CA PRO A 57 -4.38 -17.42 -1.69
C PRO A 57 -3.57 -16.11 -1.72
N HIS A 58 -3.26 -15.56 -2.90
CA HIS A 58 -2.57 -14.28 -3.05
C HIS A 58 -3.52 -13.06 -2.94
N TYR A 59 -4.83 -13.28 -3.08
CA TYR A 59 -5.86 -12.25 -3.06
C TYR A 59 -7.11 -12.71 -2.29
N PRO A 60 -7.01 -12.89 -0.96
CA PRO A 60 -8.11 -13.41 -0.14
C PRO A 60 -9.31 -12.45 -0.04
N PHE A 61 -9.11 -11.18 -0.40
CA PHE A 61 -10.12 -10.13 -0.29
C PHE A 61 -10.36 -9.41 -1.62
N TYR A 62 -11.62 -9.12 -1.92
CA TYR A 62 -12.04 -8.38 -3.11
C TYR A 62 -13.24 -7.45 -2.84
N PRO A 63 -13.41 -6.34 -3.59
CA PRO A 63 -14.57 -5.46 -3.43
C PRO A 63 -15.91 -6.18 -3.63
N GLY A 64 -16.88 -5.95 -2.75
CA GLY A 64 -18.17 -6.64 -2.72
C GLY A 64 -18.20 -7.90 -1.85
N GLN A 65 -17.04 -8.38 -1.39
CA GLN A 65 -16.96 -9.54 -0.52
C GLN A 65 -17.55 -9.26 0.87
N ARG A 66 -18.35 -10.19 1.36
CA ARG A 66 -18.94 -10.18 2.70
C ARG A 66 -17.93 -10.68 3.73
N VAL A 67 -17.63 -9.85 4.72
CA VAL A 67 -16.63 -10.15 5.75
C VAL A 67 -17.16 -9.91 7.16
N LYS A 68 -16.56 -10.63 8.10
CA LYS A 68 -16.74 -10.43 9.54
C LYS A 68 -15.41 -9.98 10.16
N ILE A 69 -15.45 -8.97 11.01
CA ILE A 69 -14.29 -8.38 11.66
C ILE A 69 -14.26 -8.81 13.12
N HIS A 70 -13.11 -9.32 13.56
CA HIS A 70 -12.87 -9.74 14.94
C HIS A 70 -11.62 -9.04 15.46
N ILE A 71 -11.55 -8.76 16.76
CA ILE A 71 -10.34 -8.21 17.39
C ILE A 71 -9.51 -9.39 17.90
N ARG A 72 -8.20 -9.43 17.59
CA ARG A 72 -7.28 -10.42 18.17
C ARG A 72 -7.28 -10.27 19.70
N PRO A 73 -7.54 -11.35 20.46
CA PRO A 73 -7.51 -11.28 21.91
C PRO A 73 -6.07 -11.02 22.38
N VAL A 74 -5.84 -9.84 22.94
CA VAL A 74 -4.58 -9.50 23.61
C VAL A 74 -4.67 -10.05 25.04
N SER A 75 -4.15 -11.27 25.24
CA SER A 75 -4.02 -12.04 26.50
C SER A 75 -5.24 -12.83 27.03
N PRO A 76 -5.03 -13.98 27.70
CA PRO A 76 -6.09 -14.77 28.30
C PRO A 76 -6.36 -14.31 29.74
N LYS A 77 -6.81 -13.07 29.95
CA LYS A 77 -7.36 -12.66 31.24
C LYS A 77 -8.62 -11.83 31.05
N SER A 78 -9.72 -12.51 31.34
CA SER A 78 -11.05 -11.95 31.54
C SER A 78 -11.03 -10.64 32.32
N THR A 79 -11.49 -9.56 31.68
CA THR A 79 -12.23 -8.48 32.34
C THR A 79 -13.48 -8.18 31.52
N LYS A 80 -14.50 -9.02 31.71
CA LYS A 80 -15.91 -8.73 31.38
C LYS A 80 -16.41 -7.55 32.23
N TRP A 81 -16.02 -6.29 31.98
CA TRP A 81 -16.59 -5.21 32.81
C TRP A 81 -17.00 -3.90 32.16
N LEU A 82 -16.54 -3.47 30.99
CA LEU A 82 -17.12 -2.29 30.33
C LEU A 82 -16.75 -2.25 28.84
N CYS A 83 -17.53 -2.94 28.04
CA CYS A 83 -17.86 -2.60 26.66
C CYS A 83 -18.92 -3.60 26.25
N ASP A 84 -20.05 -3.08 25.81
CA ASP A 84 -21.17 -3.81 25.24
C ASP A 84 -20.67 -5.01 24.46
N VAL A 85 -21.23 -6.19 24.71
CA VAL A 85 -21.11 -7.35 23.83
C VAL A 85 -21.75 -6.89 22.54
N ARG A 86 -21.00 -6.16 21.71
CA ARG A 86 -21.44 -5.71 20.40
C ARG A 86 -21.66 -7.02 19.67
N ASN A 87 -22.95 -7.37 19.61
CA ASN A 87 -23.47 -8.64 19.13
C ASN A 87 -22.59 -9.14 18.00
N ASP A 88 -22.23 -10.42 18.01
CA ASP A 88 -21.33 -11.04 17.03
C ASP A 88 -21.80 -10.80 15.57
N GLU A 89 -23.08 -10.49 15.40
CA GLU A 89 -23.74 -10.12 14.13
C GLU A 89 -23.47 -8.67 13.66
N ARG A 90 -23.05 -7.76 14.54
CA ARG A 90 -22.82 -6.33 14.23
C ARG A 90 -21.41 -6.03 13.70
N CYS A 91 -20.49 -6.97 13.74
CA CYS A 91 -19.14 -6.78 13.20
C CYS A 91 -19.03 -7.24 11.74
N MET A 92 -20.13 -7.12 11.00
CA MET A 92 -20.28 -7.57 9.64
C MET A 92 -20.25 -6.39 8.69
N GLY A 93 -19.63 -6.59 7.54
CA GLY A 93 -19.58 -5.56 6.52
C GLY A 93 -19.21 -6.10 5.16
N THR A 94 -19.06 -5.17 4.23
CA THR A 94 -18.70 -5.43 2.84
C THR A 94 -17.38 -4.73 2.53
N VAL A 95 -16.44 -5.45 1.93
CA VAL A 95 -15.20 -4.85 1.44
C VAL A 95 -15.53 -3.86 0.33
N CYS A 96 -15.15 -2.61 0.50
CA CYS A 96 -15.38 -1.55 -0.48
C CYS A 96 -14.21 -1.38 -1.43
N SER A 97 -12.99 -1.41 -0.88
CA SER A 97 -11.77 -1.17 -1.64
C SER A 97 -10.58 -1.88 -1.02
N LEU A 98 -9.63 -2.21 -1.89
CA LEU A 98 -8.31 -2.71 -1.56
C LEU A 98 -7.26 -1.84 -2.22
N ASP A 99 -6.25 -1.48 -1.44
CA ASP A 99 -5.13 -0.68 -1.89
C ASP A 99 -3.83 -1.17 -1.23
N ALA A 100 -2.69 -0.80 -1.78
CA ALA A 100 -1.42 -1.03 -1.10
C ALA A 100 -1.37 -0.09 0.11
N GLY A 101 -1.17 -0.63 1.32
CA GLY A 101 -0.96 0.18 2.53
C GLY A 101 0.52 0.41 2.76
N VAL A 102 1.21 -0.67 3.12
CA VAL A 102 2.65 -0.67 3.37
C VAL A 102 3.28 -1.67 2.42
N VAL A 103 4.43 -1.33 1.87
CA VAL A 103 5.17 -2.18 0.94
C VAL A 103 6.60 -2.40 1.41
N TYR A 104 7.15 -3.55 1.08
CA TYR A 104 8.57 -3.84 1.27
C TYR A 104 9.30 -3.69 -0.06
N VAL A 105 10.27 -2.80 -0.11
CA VAL A 105 11.02 -2.43 -1.32
C VAL A 105 12.47 -2.86 -1.21
N SER A 106 12.96 -3.59 -2.20
CA SER A 106 14.38 -3.84 -2.42
C SER A 106 14.96 -2.72 -3.28
N TRP A 107 15.82 -1.88 -2.69
CA TRP A 107 16.44 -0.74 -3.39
C TRP A 107 17.57 -1.22 -4.31
N ILE A 108 17.49 -0.87 -5.59
CA ILE A 108 18.40 -1.34 -6.65
C ILE A 108 19.50 -0.32 -6.92
N GLY A 109 19.16 0.97 -6.92
CA GLY A 109 20.12 2.02 -7.25
C GLY A 109 19.63 3.42 -6.93
N CYS A 110 20.57 4.37 -6.91
CA CYS A 110 20.33 5.78 -6.67
C CYS A 110 20.96 6.59 -7.81
N VAL A 111 20.25 7.59 -8.31
CA VAL A 111 20.86 8.62 -9.16
C VAL A 111 21.59 9.61 -8.26
N THR A 112 22.90 9.78 -8.44
CA THR A 112 23.68 10.77 -7.67
C THR A 112 24.48 11.66 -8.62
N ASN A 113 24.29 12.98 -8.54
CA ASN A 113 25.03 13.96 -9.35
C ASN A 113 26.37 14.37 -8.71
N GLY A 114 27.12 13.37 -8.23
CA GLY A 114 28.52 13.53 -7.86
C GLY A 114 28.85 14.22 -6.53
N HIS A 115 27.90 14.87 -5.85
CA HIS A 115 28.25 15.68 -4.67
C HIS A 115 27.89 15.12 -3.30
N GLU A 116 26.91 14.21 -3.14
CA GLU A 116 26.64 13.60 -1.84
C GLU A 116 26.16 12.15 -1.99
N LYS A 117 26.66 11.25 -1.13
CA LYS A 117 26.26 9.84 -1.09
C LYS A 117 24.91 9.76 -0.38
N ALA A 118 23.81 9.74 -1.15
CA ALA A 118 22.48 9.56 -0.58
C ALA A 118 22.42 8.21 0.18
N SER A 119 21.78 8.19 1.34
CA SER A 119 21.45 6.94 2.03
C SER A 119 20.21 6.30 1.40
N SER A 120 20.19 4.97 1.33
CA SER A 120 19.01 4.26 0.84
C SER A 120 17.83 4.49 1.78
N PRO A 121 16.60 4.66 1.25
CA PRO A 121 15.43 4.73 2.10
C PRO A 121 15.25 3.43 2.89
N PRO A 122 14.46 3.44 3.98
CA PRO A 122 14.02 2.21 4.63
C PRO A 122 13.38 1.24 3.64
N HIS A 123 13.53 -0.07 3.85
CA HIS A 123 12.87 -1.08 3.00
C HIS A 123 11.35 -1.08 3.18
N LEU A 124 10.87 -0.83 4.40
CA LEU A 124 9.45 -0.73 4.69
C LEU A 124 8.98 0.70 4.40
N GLN A 125 8.02 0.86 3.50
CA GLN A 125 7.53 2.16 3.04
C GLN A 125 6.00 2.19 3.04
N ASP A 126 5.42 3.34 3.37
CA ASP A 126 4.02 3.61 3.05
C ASP A 126 3.88 3.76 1.54
N SER A 127 2.87 3.12 0.95
CA SER A 127 2.64 3.17 -0.50
C SER A 127 2.48 4.60 -1.01
N LYS A 128 1.97 5.52 -0.19
CA LYS A 128 1.76 6.94 -0.53
C LYS A 128 3.07 7.71 -0.71
N ASN A 129 4.18 7.19 -0.19
CA ASN A 129 5.50 7.81 -0.32
C ASN A 129 6.26 7.35 -1.58
N LEU A 130 5.63 6.52 -2.40
CA LEU A 130 6.24 5.88 -3.56
C LEU A 130 5.54 6.28 -4.85
N THR A 131 6.33 6.46 -5.89
CA THR A 131 5.83 6.65 -7.25
C THR A 131 6.03 5.35 -8.02
N LEU A 132 4.92 4.74 -8.49
CA LEU A 132 4.97 3.55 -9.35
C LEU A 132 5.56 3.90 -10.72
N LEU A 133 6.56 3.14 -11.17
CA LEU A 133 7.04 3.17 -12.55
C LEU A 133 6.21 2.18 -13.38
N SER A 134 5.16 2.68 -14.03
CA SER A 134 4.33 1.87 -14.94
C SER A 134 5.10 1.52 -16.22
N CYS A 135 5.06 0.24 -16.62
CA CYS A 135 5.79 -0.30 -17.77
C CYS A 135 5.05 -0.20 -19.13
N PHE A 136 3.84 0.35 -19.24
CA PHE A 136 3.05 0.39 -20.50
C PHE A 136 2.18 1.66 -20.60
N SER A 137 1.93 2.32 -21.75
CA SER A 137 2.33 2.11 -23.17
C SER A 137 2.81 3.40 -23.90
N ASP A 138 2.68 4.58 -23.30
CA ASP A 138 3.13 5.86 -23.91
C ASP A 138 4.56 6.27 -23.50
N ALA A 139 5.15 5.50 -22.60
CA ALA A 139 6.44 5.81 -22.04
C ALA A 139 7.53 5.31 -23.00
N LYS A 140 7.87 6.15 -23.99
CA LYS A 140 8.98 5.93 -24.94
C LYS A 140 10.33 6.14 -24.25
N TRP A 141 10.65 5.32 -23.25
CA TRP A 141 11.96 5.34 -22.62
C TRP A 141 13.00 4.80 -23.60
N GLN A 142 13.82 5.69 -24.15
CA GLN A 142 15.00 5.35 -24.94
C GLN A 142 16.21 5.18 -24.04
N VAL A 143 17.22 4.45 -24.54
CA VAL A 143 18.51 4.34 -23.85
C VAL A 143 19.10 5.75 -23.72
N GLY A 144 19.13 6.26 -22.49
CA GLY A 144 19.58 7.63 -22.20
C GLY A 144 18.50 8.57 -21.69
N ASP A 145 17.25 8.13 -21.52
CA ASP A 145 16.21 8.91 -20.84
C ASP A 145 16.39 8.82 -19.31
N TRP A 146 16.39 9.98 -18.63
CA TRP A 146 16.53 10.11 -17.18
C TRP A 146 15.32 10.85 -16.60
N CYS A 147 14.83 10.42 -15.43
CA CYS A 147 13.88 11.22 -14.65
C CYS A 147 14.56 12.52 -14.22
N LEU A 148 14.14 13.66 -14.76
CA LEU A 148 14.43 14.94 -14.13
C LEU A 148 13.51 15.06 -12.91
N LEU A 149 14.02 14.69 -11.74
CA LEU A 149 13.38 15.05 -10.48
C LEU A 149 13.57 16.57 -10.33
N LEU A 150 12.46 17.29 -10.42
CA LEU A 150 12.45 18.72 -10.13
C LEU A 150 12.73 18.88 -8.64
N ASP A 151 13.91 19.41 -8.30
CA ASP A 151 14.18 19.92 -6.97
C ASP A 151 13.17 21.03 -6.67
N ALA A 152 12.47 20.91 -5.54
CA ALA A 152 11.50 21.91 -5.09
C ALA A 152 12.13 23.30 -4.81
N ASP A 153 13.45 23.43 -4.93
CA ASP A 153 14.20 24.67 -4.71
C ASP A 153 14.62 25.40 -6.00
N ASN A 154 14.15 24.97 -7.18
CA ASN A 154 14.60 25.60 -8.43
C ASN A 154 13.46 26.10 -9.34
N GLU A 155 12.60 26.97 -8.81
CA GLU A 155 11.69 27.79 -9.63
C GLU A 155 12.40 28.88 -10.47
N ASN A 156 13.75 28.94 -10.51
CA ASN A 156 14.46 30.04 -11.18
C ASN A 156 15.51 29.66 -12.23
N SER A 157 15.68 28.39 -12.63
CA SER A 157 16.75 28.03 -13.58
C SER A 157 16.30 27.58 -14.98
N LEU A 158 15.00 27.42 -15.25
CA LEU A 158 14.50 27.07 -16.59
C LEU A 158 14.24 28.32 -17.44
N HIS A 159 15.29 29.11 -17.72
CA HIS A 159 15.21 30.13 -18.78
C HIS A 159 16.50 30.34 -19.59
N SER A 160 17.51 29.47 -19.48
CA SER A 160 18.76 29.67 -20.24
C SER A 160 19.38 28.38 -20.77
N SER A 161 18.76 27.76 -21.77
CA SER A 161 19.50 27.04 -22.82
C SER A 161 18.58 26.66 -23.98
N LEU A 162 18.27 27.64 -24.83
CA LEU A 162 17.99 27.40 -26.26
C LEU A 162 19.19 27.96 -27.03
N TRP A 163 20.03 27.05 -27.53
CA TRP A 163 20.80 27.20 -28.76
C TRP A 163 20.57 25.94 -29.57
#